data_AF-K0RMQ1-F1
#
_entry.id   AF-K0RMQ1-F1
#
_cell.length_a   1.000
_cell.length_b   1.000
_cell.length_c   1.000
_cell.angle_alpha   90.00
_cell.angle_beta   90.00
_cell.angle_gamma   90.00
#
_symmetry.space_group_name_H-M   'P 1'
#
loop_
_entity.id
_entity.type
_entity.pdbx_description
1 polymer ?
#
loop_
_entity_poly.entity_id
_entity_poly.type
_entity_poly.pdbx_seq_one_letter_code
_entity_poly.pdbx_strand_id
1 'polypeptide(L)'
;NTLDHFDSYTEALEFMTKVNAMSTIMDHHANISIRHACVDGVDLTLEWFSFQAQQLTEKDFDAARAVDLVYGGNSINMEEFAYDLKDESIALFPASIRGTSKLLQVDDTGYVSYHKTFAESVPSLIKGCHLVLNDSKVLDARLSVTTVAGNSTELMLLDLGNICPQSPCKEFTIQAMIRHDCVSKGDVYSIKDSQVEVVEVRGVWEEDEESGGNGTDCFVRILSDDSLPTFLDRHGSVPIPPYFHREAEESDKERYNTVYAQDAGSVAAPTAGLHFTDDVLKEIGENNMSSLTLHVGAGTFMPVLSKDARDHAMHAEHFFCQVGEVRAIVNALEKGKPICVVGTTSTRTLETLFWLGVKRIKGLESKDDELELKQFEWVPLSVGDGKRTSPISALRALIEGKSDNTVISGKTSLMITPKAYDFKVVDHLVTNFHAPDSTLMLLVSAFLGRQTKIGEVYEAAQRRGYKFLSYGDSCLLSRPGVKLPSREKGS
;
A
#
# COMPACT_ATOMS: atom_id res chain seq x y z
N ASN A 1 22.43 -25.34 -3.03
CA ASN A 1 23.45 -24.55 -3.74
C ASN A 1 22.76 -23.75 -4.82
N THR A 2 22.91 -22.43 -4.81
CA THR A 2 22.57 -21.57 -5.95
C THR A 2 23.87 -21.04 -6.54
N LEU A 3 23.92 -20.94 -7.87
CA LEU A 3 25.06 -20.41 -8.63
C LEU A 3 24.54 -19.21 -9.42
N ASP A 4 25.06 -18.04 -9.11
CA ASP A 4 24.67 -16.78 -9.72
C ASP A 4 25.89 -16.17 -10.43
N HIS A 5 25.70 -15.76 -11.68
CA HIS A 5 26.74 -15.18 -12.52
C HIS A 5 26.54 -13.67 -12.67
N PHE A 6 27.61 -12.91 -12.53
CA PHE A 6 27.61 -11.45 -12.61
C PHE A 6 28.65 -10.97 -13.63
N ASP A 7 28.29 -9.95 -14.41
CA ASP A 7 29.18 -9.37 -15.41
C ASP A 7 30.35 -8.60 -14.76
N SER A 8 30.15 -8.09 -13.54
CA SER A 8 31.14 -7.31 -12.80
C SER A 8 31.34 -7.77 -11.35
N TYR A 9 32.54 -7.54 -10.82
CA TYR A 9 32.85 -7.81 -9.42
C TYR A 9 32.06 -6.92 -8.46
N THR A 10 31.72 -5.70 -8.88
CA THR A 10 30.92 -4.76 -8.09
C THR A 10 29.51 -5.31 -7.85
N GLU A 11 28.83 -5.78 -8.91
CA GLU A 11 27.49 -6.38 -8.79
C GLU A 11 27.49 -7.62 -7.88
N ALA A 12 28.49 -8.50 -8.04
CA ALA A 12 28.62 -9.67 -7.19
C ALA A 12 28.80 -9.29 -5.70
N LEU A 13 29.59 -8.26 -5.40
CA LEU A 13 29.78 -7.75 -4.03
C LEU A 13 28.50 -7.10 -3.46
N GLU A 14 27.76 -6.36 -4.27
CA GLU A 14 26.48 -5.77 -3.87
C GLU A 14 25.45 -6.85 -3.55
N PHE A 15 25.32 -7.86 -4.41
CA PHE A 15 24.48 -9.04 -4.17
C PHE A 15 24.88 -9.75 -2.87
N MET A 16 26.18 -9.99 -2.66
CA MET A 16 26.69 -10.62 -1.44
C MET A 16 26.33 -9.82 -0.18
N THR A 17 26.44 -8.49 -0.23
CA THR A 17 26.11 -7.61 0.90
C THR A 17 24.61 -7.69 1.21
N LYS A 18 23.76 -7.71 0.19
CA LYS A 18 22.31 -7.87 0.32
C LYS A 18 21.93 -9.24 0.91
N VAL A 19 22.54 -10.33 0.42
CA VAL A 19 22.32 -11.69 0.95
C VAL A 19 22.80 -11.81 2.39
N ASN A 20 23.93 -11.20 2.74
CA ASN A 20 24.44 -11.20 4.11
C ASN A 20 23.52 -10.44 5.08
N ALA A 21 22.95 -9.31 4.64
CA ALA A 21 21.95 -8.58 5.43
C ALA A 21 20.68 -9.43 5.68
N MET A 22 20.18 -10.13 4.65
CA MET A 22 19.08 -11.09 4.83
C MET A 22 19.44 -12.22 5.78
N SER A 23 20.64 -12.79 5.64
CA SER A 23 21.15 -13.89 6.47
C SER A 23 21.15 -13.54 7.97
N THR A 24 21.44 -12.28 8.29
CA THR A 24 21.39 -11.75 9.65
C THR A 24 19.95 -11.79 10.20
N ILE A 25 18.96 -11.35 9.42
CA ILE A 25 17.53 -11.36 9.83
C ILE A 25 16.99 -12.79 9.96
N MET A 26 17.43 -13.70 9.09
CA MET A 26 17.04 -15.12 9.13
C MET A 26 17.67 -15.89 10.29
N ASP A 27 18.68 -15.31 10.95
CA ASP A 27 19.61 -16.02 11.84
C ASP A 27 20.11 -17.32 11.19
N HIS A 28 20.56 -17.19 9.95
CA HIS A 28 20.99 -18.30 9.11
C HIS A 28 21.89 -17.79 7.99
N HIS A 29 23.11 -18.29 7.91
CA HIS A 29 24.13 -17.76 7.00
C HIS A 29 24.54 -18.83 5.99
N ALA A 30 24.55 -18.46 4.72
CA ALA A 30 25.14 -19.28 3.67
C ALA A 30 26.66 -19.27 3.78
N ASN A 31 27.30 -20.38 3.44
CA ASN A 31 28.69 -20.37 3.01
C ASN A 31 28.74 -19.76 1.61
N ILE A 32 29.52 -18.69 1.45
CA ILE A 32 29.61 -17.93 0.19
C ILE A 32 30.99 -18.16 -0.41
N SER A 33 31.04 -18.61 -1.66
CA SER A 33 32.28 -18.72 -2.42
C SER A 33 32.21 -17.92 -3.70
N ILE A 34 33.32 -17.27 -4.04
CA ILE A 34 33.46 -16.40 -5.22
C ILE A 34 34.53 -17.00 -6.12
N ARG A 35 34.19 -17.16 -7.40
CA ARG A 35 35.15 -17.51 -8.44
C ARG A 35 35.11 -16.42 -9.51
N HIS A 36 36.21 -15.67 -9.61
CA HIS A 36 36.36 -14.64 -10.62
C HIS A 36 37.21 -15.16 -11.79
N ALA A 37 36.73 -14.91 -13.02
CA ALA A 37 37.51 -15.08 -14.24
C ALA A 37 37.59 -13.71 -14.94
N CYS A 38 38.80 -13.18 -15.13
CA CYS A 38 39.01 -11.78 -15.57
C CYS A 38 38.34 -11.39 -16.91
N VAL A 39 37.88 -12.35 -17.71
CA VAL A 39 37.19 -12.14 -18.99
C VAL A 39 35.75 -12.65 -19.01
N ASP A 40 35.38 -13.48 -18.04
CA ASP A 40 34.10 -14.19 -17.99
C ASP A 40 33.36 -13.84 -16.68
N GLY A 41 33.50 -12.62 -16.16
CA GLY A 41 32.75 -12.15 -14.99
C GLY A 41 33.07 -12.84 -13.65
N VAL A 42 32.05 -12.98 -12.81
CA VAL A 42 32.14 -13.51 -11.45
C VAL A 42 31.02 -14.51 -11.19
N ASP A 43 31.40 -15.73 -10.82
CA ASP A 43 30.49 -16.74 -10.30
C ASP A 43 30.45 -16.67 -8.76
N LEU A 44 29.25 -16.57 -8.20
CA LEU A 44 29.01 -16.62 -6.76
C LEU A 44 28.18 -17.85 -6.44
N THR A 45 28.66 -18.67 -5.49
CA THR A 45 27.93 -19.84 -5.00
C THR A 45 27.49 -19.63 -3.56
N LEU A 46 26.20 -19.82 -3.29
CA LEU A 46 25.63 -19.85 -1.95
C LEU A 46 25.32 -21.30 -1.54
N GLU A 47 25.91 -21.76 -0.44
CA GLU A 47 25.65 -23.07 0.16
C GLU A 47 24.99 -22.91 1.52
N TRP A 48 23.75 -23.39 1.63
CA TRP A 48 22.96 -23.36 2.87
C TRP A 48 23.07 -24.69 3.60
N PHE A 49 23.40 -24.65 4.89
CA PHE A 49 23.53 -25.85 5.71
C PHE A 49 23.38 -25.54 7.20
N SER A 50 22.53 -26.30 7.88
CA SER A 50 22.29 -26.17 9.30
C SER A 50 23.33 -26.93 10.12
N PHE A 51 24.46 -26.28 10.42
CA PHE A 51 25.57 -26.88 11.17
C PHE A 51 25.18 -27.46 12.54
N GLN A 52 24.26 -26.80 13.25
CA GLN A 52 23.77 -27.29 14.55
C GLN A 52 23.00 -28.62 14.44
N ALA A 53 22.28 -28.82 13.32
CA ALA A 53 21.54 -30.04 13.05
C ALA A 53 22.38 -31.12 12.35
N GLN A 54 23.57 -30.77 11.83
CA GLN A 54 24.45 -31.63 11.04
C GLN A 54 23.78 -32.29 9.82
N GLN A 55 22.71 -31.68 9.31
CA GLN A 55 21.98 -32.13 8.13
C GLN A 55 21.24 -30.95 7.50
N LEU A 56 20.73 -31.15 6.28
CA LEU A 56 19.81 -30.19 5.68
C LEU A 56 18.49 -30.14 6.46
N THR A 57 18.01 -28.94 6.74
CA THR A 57 16.74 -28.66 7.43
C THR A 57 15.83 -27.84 6.53
N GLU A 58 14.55 -27.71 6.91
CA GLU A 58 13.60 -26.84 6.21
C GLU A 58 14.09 -25.38 6.15
N LYS A 59 14.78 -24.91 7.20
CA LYS A 59 15.35 -23.56 7.28
C LYS A 59 16.39 -23.30 6.18
N ASP A 60 17.19 -24.30 5.82
CA ASP A 60 18.16 -24.18 4.72
C ASP A 60 17.43 -23.96 3.38
N PHE A 61 16.32 -24.69 3.15
CA PHE A 61 15.51 -24.55 1.94
C PHE A 61 14.72 -23.24 1.91
N ASP A 62 14.19 -22.80 3.06
CA ASP A 62 13.50 -21.52 3.19
C ASP A 62 14.45 -20.34 2.93
N ALA A 63 15.68 -20.38 3.44
CA ALA A 63 16.68 -19.34 3.21
C ALA A 63 17.08 -19.25 1.73
N ALA A 64 17.28 -20.39 1.06
CA ALA A 64 17.54 -20.43 -0.37
C ALA A 64 16.38 -19.82 -1.18
N ARG A 65 15.13 -20.19 -0.86
CA ARG A 65 13.93 -19.60 -1.50
C ARG A 65 13.80 -18.11 -1.24
N ALA A 66 14.12 -17.66 -0.02
CA ALA A 66 14.06 -16.26 0.36
C ALA A 66 15.00 -15.41 -0.51
N VAL A 67 16.25 -15.84 -0.69
CA VAL A 67 17.21 -15.14 -1.55
C VAL A 67 16.77 -15.16 -3.02
N ASP A 68 16.37 -16.32 -3.54
CA ASP A 68 15.91 -16.47 -4.93
C ASP A 68 14.67 -15.59 -5.22
N LEU A 69 13.80 -15.42 -4.23
CA LEU A 69 12.61 -14.59 -4.39
C LEU A 69 12.95 -13.11 -4.64
N VAL A 70 13.90 -12.57 -3.87
CA VAL A 70 14.24 -11.14 -3.94
C VAL A 70 15.26 -10.87 -5.04
N TYR A 71 16.23 -11.77 -5.21
CA TYR A 71 17.40 -11.53 -6.07
C TYR A 71 17.64 -12.60 -7.14
N GLY A 72 16.84 -13.66 -7.17
CA GLY A 72 16.98 -14.72 -8.17
C GLY A 72 16.49 -14.31 -9.55
N GLY A 73 16.75 -15.18 -10.53
CA GLY A 73 16.48 -14.90 -11.95
C GLY A 73 14.99 -14.92 -12.36
N ASN A 74 14.09 -15.30 -11.46
CA ASN A 74 12.65 -15.33 -11.73
C ASN A 74 12.03 -13.93 -11.56
N SER A 75 12.10 -13.11 -12.61
CA SER A 75 11.54 -11.76 -12.60
C SER A 75 10.01 -11.74 -12.51
N ILE A 76 9.48 -10.62 -12.01
CA ILE A 76 8.05 -10.33 -11.99
C ILE A 76 7.75 -9.38 -13.15
N ASN A 77 7.56 -9.95 -14.35
CA ASN A 77 7.24 -9.16 -15.54
C ASN A 77 5.84 -8.57 -15.42
N MET A 78 5.73 -7.23 -15.40
CA MET A 78 4.46 -6.51 -15.32
C MET A 78 3.49 -6.87 -16.45
N GLU A 79 4.00 -7.21 -17.65
CA GLU A 79 3.18 -7.61 -18.80
C GLU A 79 2.33 -8.87 -18.51
N GLU A 80 2.73 -9.74 -17.58
CA GLU A 80 1.94 -10.90 -17.18
C GLU A 80 0.63 -10.53 -16.47
N PHE A 81 0.55 -9.32 -15.93
CA PHE A 81 -0.58 -8.81 -15.15
C PHE A 81 -1.33 -7.66 -15.85
N ALA A 82 -0.77 -7.16 -16.95
CA ALA A 82 -1.39 -6.11 -17.73
C ALA A 82 -2.70 -6.57 -18.41
N TYR A 83 -3.57 -5.61 -18.69
CA TYR A 83 -4.78 -5.78 -19.49
C TYR A 83 -5.06 -4.47 -20.24
N ASP A 84 -5.83 -4.54 -21.31
CA ASP A 84 -6.20 -3.37 -22.11
C ASP A 84 -7.32 -2.57 -21.39
N LEU A 85 -6.93 -1.56 -20.59
CA LEU A 85 -7.88 -0.65 -19.93
C LEU A 85 -8.35 0.41 -20.93
N LYS A 86 -9.65 0.40 -21.22
CA LYS A 86 -10.25 1.39 -22.13
C LYS A 86 -10.61 2.68 -21.40
N ASP A 87 -10.34 3.83 -22.01
CA ASP A 87 -10.71 5.14 -21.48
C ASP A 87 -12.21 5.23 -21.13
N GLU A 88 -13.07 4.67 -21.97
CA GLU A 88 -14.53 4.62 -21.74
C GLU A 88 -14.93 3.83 -20.49
N SER A 89 -14.06 2.97 -19.97
CA SER A 89 -14.26 2.22 -18.71
C SER A 89 -13.84 3.03 -17.49
N ILE A 90 -13.05 4.10 -17.63
CA ILE A 90 -12.58 4.91 -16.50
C ILE A 90 -13.72 5.81 -16.00
N ALA A 91 -13.95 5.85 -14.68
CA ALA A 91 -14.93 6.76 -14.07
C ALA A 91 -14.27 8.08 -13.66
N LEU A 92 -14.74 9.18 -14.27
CA LEU A 92 -14.33 10.56 -13.93
C LEU A 92 -15.11 11.15 -12.74
N PHE A 93 -16.28 10.56 -12.45
CA PHE A 93 -17.19 10.93 -11.37
C PHE A 93 -17.69 9.66 -10.68
N PRO A 94 -17.96 9.71 -9.37
CA PRO A 94 -18.50 8.57 -8.66
C PRO A 94 -19.96 8.35 -9.07
N ALA A 95 -20.52 7.20 -8.69
CA ALA A 95 -21.96 6.96 -8.84
C ALA A 95 -22.78 8.13 -8.26
N SER A 96 -23.86 8.53 -8.94
CA SER A 96 -24.66 9.70 -8.52
C SER A 96 -25.14 9.59 -7.07
N ILE A 97 -25.52 8.38 -6.65
CA ILE A 97 -25.86 8.04 -5.27
C ILE A 97 -24.76 7.11 -4.71
N ARG A 98 -24.22 7.45 -3.53
CA ARG A 98 -23.22 6.61 -2.86
C ARG A 98 -23.82 5.23 -2.55
N GLY A 99 -23.05 4.17 -2.77
CA GLY A 99 -23.50 2.78 -2.56
C GLY A 99 -24.24 2.14 -3.73
N THR A 100 -24.51 2.88 -4.81
CA THR A 100 -25.16 2.32 -6.02
C THR A 100 -24.18 1.93 -7.13
N SER A 101 -22.88 1.91 -6.85
CA SER A 101 -21.88 1.32 -7.76
C SER A 101 -22.12 -0.18 -7.90
N LYS A 102 -21.64 -0.78 -8.99
CA LYS A 102 -21.68 -2.23 -9.18
C LYS A 102 -20.65 -2.90 -8.27
N LEU A 103 -20.88 -4.19 -8.02
CA LEU A 103 -19.94 -5.04 -7.31
C LEU A 103 -19.65 -6.28 -8.15
N LEU A 104 -18.37 -6.57 -8.37
CA LEU A 104 -17.89 -7.84 -8.89
C LEU A 104 -17.42 -8.68 -7.71
N GLN A 105 -17.77 -9.95 -7.66
CA GLN A 105 -17.33 -10.86 -6.62
C GLN A 105 -16.50 -11.99 -7.23
N VAL A 106 -15.34 -12.28 -6.64
CA VAL A 106 -14.57 -13.50 -6.90
C VAL A 106 -14.54 -14.31 -5.61
N ASP A 107 -15.08 -15.53 -5.65
CA ASP A 107 -15.10 -16.41 -4.48
C ASP A 107 -13.81 -17.22 -4.31
N ASP A 108 -13.76 -18.06 -3.28
CA ASP A 108 -12.61 -18.89 -2.91
C ASP A 108 -12.24 -19.97 -3.93
N THR A 109 -13.10 -20.19 -4.93
CA THR A 109 -12.88 -21.12 -6.04
C THR A 109 -12.48 -20.42 -7.34
N GLY A 110 -12.47 -19.08 -7.33
CA GLY A 110 -12.27 -18.25 -8.53
C GLY A 110 -13.54 -18.03 -9.35
N TYR A 111 -14.71 -18.41 -8.83
CA TYR A 111 -15.97 -18.17 -9.53
C TYR A 111 -16.36 -16.69 -9.44
N VAL A 112 -16.69 -16.11 -10.61
CA VAL A 112 -17.01 -14.69 -10.73
C VAL A 112 -18.52 -14.48 -10.75
N SER A 113 -19.01 -13.66 -9.81
CA SER A 113 -20.40 -13.20 -9.75
C SER A 113 -20.49 -11.69 -9.95
N TYR A 114 -21.61 -11.22 -10.50
CA TYR A 114 -21.82 -9.81 -10.82
C TYR A 114 -23.08 -9.31 -10.12
N HIS A 115 -22.95 -8.24 -9.36
CA HIS A 115 -24.01 -7.63 -8.58
C HIS A 115 -24.24 -6.19 -9.04
N LYS A 116 -25.51 -5.77 -9.10
CA LYS A 116 -25.89 -4.46 -9.64
C LYS A 116 -25.61 -3.30 -8.68
N THR A 117 -25.72 -3.55 -7.38
CA THR A 117 -25.70 -2.51 -6.35
C THR A 117 -24.82 -2.97 -5.19
N PHE A 118 -23.78 -2.20 -4.88
CA PHE A 118 -22.87 -2.46 -3.77
C PHE A 118 -23.60 -2.55 -2.43
N ALA A 119 -24.37 -1.51 -2.09
CA ALA A 119 -25.03 -1.38 -0.79
C ALA A 119 -26.06 -2.49 -0.51
N GLU A 120 -26.71 -3.02 -1.55
CA GLU A 120 -27.67 -4.13 -1.41
C GLU A 120 -26.99 -5.50 -1.27
N SER A 121 -25.74 -5.62 -1.72
CA SER A 121 -25.06 -6.91 -1.85
C SER A 121 -24.10 -7.16 -0.70
N VAL A 122 -23.22 -6.18 -0.42
CA VAL A 122 -22.08 -6.34 0.49
C VAL A 122 -22.49 -6.74 1.90
N PRO A 123 -23.44 -6.07 2.59
CA PRO A 123 -23.79 -6.45 3.97
C PRO A 123 -24.12 -7.94 4.13
N SER A 124 -24.83 -8.50 3.16
CA SER A 124 -25.21 -9.92 3.17
C SER A 124 -24.06 -10.87 2.83
N LEU A 125 -23.11 -10.43 1.99
CA LEU A 125 -21.97 -11.25 1.54
C LEU A 125 -20.89 -11.38 2.62
N ILE A 126 -20.63 -10.30 3.36
CA ILE A 126 -19.60 -10.27 4.40
C ILE A 126 -20.17 -10.46 5.81
N LYS A 127 -21.44 -10.88 5.92
CA LYS A 127 -22.10 -11.09 7.20
C LYS A 127 -21.33 -12.09 8.06
N GLY A 128 -20.85 -11.65 9.23
CA GLY A 128 -20.08 -12.49 10.15
C GLY A 128 -18.55 -12.33 10.02
N CYS A 129 -18.07 -11.58 9.02
CA CYS A 129 -16.70 -11.09 8.99
C CYS A 129 -16.48 -9.98 10.03
N HIS A 130 -15.21 -9.74 10.38
CA HIS A 130 -14.77 -8.50 11.00
C HIS A 130 -14.17 -7.59 9.93
N LEU A 131 -14.70 -6.39 9.80
CA LEU A 131 -14.32 -5.43 8.78
C LEU A 131 -13.17 -4.55 9.29
N VAL A 132 -12.16 -4.33 8.46
CA VAL A 132 -11.06 -3.39 8.74
C VAL A 132 -11.06 -2.28 7.70
N LEU A 133 -11.11 -1.04 8.17
CA LEU A 133 -11.30 0.18 7.36
C LEU A 133 -10.06 1.08 7.41
N ASN A 134 -9.84 1.90 6.36
CA ASN A 134 -8.94 3.07 6.43
C ASN A 134 -9.73 4.34 6.70
N ASP A 135 -9.60 4.91 7.90
CA ASP A 135 -10.32 6.12 8.32
C ASP A 135 -9.57 7.43 8.01
N SER A 136 -8.48 7.37 7.23
CA SER A 136 -7.76 8.56 6.85
C SER A 136 -8.62 9.48 5.97
N LYS A 137 -8.54 10.78 6.27
CA LYS A 137 -9.20 11.86 5.56
C LYS A 137 -8.21 12.58 4.64
N VAL A 138 -8.66 12.86 3.42
CA VAL A 138 -7.91 13.59 2.41
C VAL A 138 -7.80 15.06 2.78
N LEU A 139 -6.60 15.60 2.67
CA LEU A 139 -6.30 17.03 2.79
C LEU A 139 -6.51 17.73 1.45
N ASP A 140 -6.80 19.03 1.50
CA ASP A 140 -6.81 19.93 0.34
C ASP A 140 -5.36 20.24 -0.11
N ALA A 141 -4.68 19.18 -0.53
CA ALA A 141 -3.24 19.11 -0.77
C ALA A 141 -2.79 19.68 -2.13
N ARG A 142 -3.69 20.29 -2.91
CA ARG A 142 -3.36 20.97 -4.17
C ARG A 142 -3.51 22.48 -4.04
N LEU A 143 -2.39 23.20 -4.15
CA LEU A 143 -2.28 24.65 -3.97
C LEU A 143 -2.03 25.34 -5.32
N SER A 144 -2.65 26.50 -5.53
CA SER A 144 -2.29 27.42 -6.61
C SER A 144 -1.29 28.44 -6.06
N VAL A 145 -0.06 28.40 -6.56
CA VAL A 145 1.06 29.25 -6.15
C VAL A 145 1.44 30.22 -7.26
N THR A 146 1.95 31.41 -6.90
CA THR A 146 2.41 32.41 -7.88
C THR A 146 3.91 32.67 -7.72
N THR A 147 4.65 32.60 -8.83
CA THR A 147 6.07 32.98 -8.89
C THR A 147 6.27 34.48 -8.63
N VAL A 148 7.50 34.90 -8.31
CA VAL A 148 7.85 36.34 -8.20
C VAL A 148 7.55 37.11 -9.49
N ALA A 149 7.62 36.45 -10.64
CA ALA A 149 7.30 37.03 -11.95
C ALA A 149 5.78 37.19 -12.21
N GLY A 150 4.92 36.69 -11.32
CA GLY A 150 3.46 36.78 -11.45
C GLY A 150 2.81 35.62 -12.21
N ASN A 151 3.56 34.60 -12.63
CA ASN A 151 3.01 33.41 -13.27
C ASN A 151 2.45 32.46 -12.21
N SER A 152 1.20 32.00 -12.40
CA SER A 152 0.56 30.97 -11.57
C SER A 152 1.06 29.59 -11.96
N THR A 153 1.34 28.75 -10.98
CA THR A 153 1.62 27.32 -11.15
C THR A 153 1.02 26.51 -10.00
N GLU A 154 1.03 25.20 -10.16
CA GLU A 154 0.51 24.24 -9.19
C GLU A 154 1.63 23.80 -8.23
N LEU A 155 1.26 23.65 -6.96
CA LEU A 155 2.04 22.93 -5.95
C LEU A 155 1.15 21.83 -5.35
N MET A 156 1.54 20.58 -5.51
CA MET A 156 0.85 19.42 -4.93
C MET A 156 1.69 18.83 -3.81
N LEU A 157 1.10 18.67 -2.63
CA LEU A 157 1.76 17.98 -1.52
C LEU A 157 1.91 16.49 -1.86
N LEU A 158 3.09 15.92 -1.58
CA LEU A 158 3.39 14.52 -1.85
C LEU A 158 3.42 13.68 -0.56
N ASP A 159 4.12 14.19 0.45
CA ASP A 159 4.29 13.57 1.76
C ASP A 159 4.39 14.64 2.85
N LEU A 160 3.71 14.41 3.97
CA LEU A 160 3.73 15.26 5.15
C LEU A 160 4.95 15.00 6.03
N GLY A 161 5.69 13.91 5.79
CA GLY A 161 6.80 13.48 6.62
C GLY A 161 6.34 13.19 8.06
N ASN A 162 7.16 13.60 9.04
CA ASN A 162 6.88 13.34 10.46
C ASN A 162 6.02 14.44 11.12
N ILE A 163 5.33 15.27 10.34
CA ILE A 163 4.48 16.34 10.87
C ILE A 163 3.21 15.73 11.46
N CYS A 164 2.92 16.03 12.72
CA CYS A 164 1.58 15.82 13.29
C CYS A 164 0.65 16.90 12.71
N PRO A 165 -0.28 16.57 11.80
CA PRO A 165 -1.03 17.58 11.07
C PRO A 165 -1.89 18.45 12.00
N GLN A 166 -2.34 17.88 13.12
CA GLN A 166 -3.31 18.50 14.02
C GLN A 166 -2.69 19.54 14.98
N SER A 167 -1.36 19.53 15.16
CA SER A 167 -0.68 20.47 16.04
C SER A 167 -0.43 21.80 15.31
N PRO A 168 -0.74 22.96 15.90
CA PRO A 168 -0.30 24.24 15.36
C PRO A 168 1.22 24.25 15.27
N CYS A 169 1.75 24.65 14.12
CA CYS A 169 3.19 24.81 13.94
C CYS A 169 3.45 26.09 13.15
N LYS A 170 4.45 26.86 13.59
CA LYS A 170 4.84 28.09 12.90
C LYS A 170 5.47 27.85 11.54
N GLU A 171 5.99 26.65 11.35
CA GLU A 171 6.77 26.26 10.18
C GLU A 171 6.54 24.78 9.88
N PHE A 172 6.16 24.48 8.65
CA PHE A 172 6.04 23.12 8.14
C PHE A 172 7.05 22.92 7.02
N THR A 173 7.82 21.84 7.07
CA THR A 173 8.61 21.37 5.92
C THR A 173 7.98 20.09 5.39
N ILE A 174 7.47 20.14 4.16
CA ILE A 174 6.74 19.04 3.52
C ILE A 174 7.34 18.72 2.17
N GLN A 175 7.17 17.49 1.71
CA GLN A 175 7.53 17.12 0.35
C GLN A 175 6.39 17.54 -0.59
N ALA A 176 6.73 18.18 -1.70
CA ALA A 176 5.79 18.67 -2.68
C ALA A 176 6.35 18.55 -4.10
N MET A 177 5.44 18.44 -5.07
CA MET A 177 5.71 18.65 -6.48
C MET A 177 5.30 20.07 -6.85
N ILE A 178 6.18 20.82 -7.51
CA ILE A 178 5.84 22.10 -8.16
C ILE A 178 5.83 21.87 -9.67
N ARG A 179 4.74 22.23 -10.35
CA ARG A 179 4.55 22.02 -11.80
C ARG A 179 5.34 23.05 -12.62
N HIS A 180 6.66 22.98 -12.53
CA HIS A 180 7.60 23.89 -13.16
C HIS A 180 8.98 23.21 -13.28
N ASP A 181 9.63 23.31 -14.45
CA ASP A 181 10.88 22.59 -14.73
C ASP A 181 12.14 23.26 -14.16
N CYS A 182 12.05 24.53 -13.78
CA CYS A 182 13.20 25.36 -13.36
C CYS A 182 13.12 25.76 -11.89
N VAL A 183 12.71 24.84 -11.01
CA VAL A 183 12.65 25.09 -9.57
C VAL A 183 14.04 24.95 -8.95
N SER A 184 14.44 25.95 -8.18
CA SER A 184 15.73 26.01 -7.48
C SER A 184 15.55 26.19 -5.98
N LYS A 185 16.53 25.70 -5.21
CA LYS A 185 16.59 25.97 -3.77
C LYS A 185 16.63 27.48 -3.52
N GLY A 186 15.76 27.95 -2.63
CA GLY A 186 15.58 29.37 -2.30
C GLY A 186 14.51 30.07 -3.13
N ASP A 187 13.90 29.42 -4.11
CA ASP A 187 12.74 29.98 -4.82
C ASP A 187 11.59 30.21 -3.85
N VAL A 188 10.94 31.37 -3.97
CA VAL A 188 9.81 31.77 -3.15
C VAL A 188 8.58 31.94 -4.03
N TYR A 189 7.49 31.31 -3.59
CA TYR A 189 6.18 31.37 -4.20
C TYR A 189 5.18 32.02 -3.24
N SER A 190 4.27 32.82 -3.78
CA SER A 190 3.20 33.46 -3.00
C SER A 190 1.91 32.65 -3.08
N ILE A 191 1.21 32.50 -1.95
CA ILE A 191 -0.13 31.90 -1.86
C ILE A 191 -1.01 32.86 -1.08
N LYS A 192 -1.84 33.65 -1.76
CA LYS A 192 -2.71 34.67 -1.13
C LYS A 192 -1.92 35.55 -0.13
N ASP A 193 -2.11 35.34 1.17
CA ASP A 193 -1.51 36.03 2.32
C ASP A 193 -0.31 35.29 2.95
N SER A 194 0.14 34.19 2.34
CA SER A 194 1.23 33.34 2.81
C SER A 194 2.33 33.15 1.75
N GLN A 195 3.46 32.60 2.17
CA GLN A 195 4.60 32.30 1.28
C GLN A 195 5.08 30.85 1.46
N VAL A 196 5.62 30.31 0.38
CA VAL A 196 6.23 28.99 0.32
C VAL A 196 7.64 29.13 -0.23
N GLU A 197 8.62 28.59 0.48
CA GLU A 197 10.04 28.62 0.10
C GLU A 197 10.53 27.20 -0.22
N VAL A 198 11.22 27.03 -1.34
CA VAL A 198 11.85 25.76 -1.70
C VAL A 198 13.14 25.57 -0.89
N VAL A 199 13.20 24.57 -0.02
CA VAL A 199 14.36 24.32 0.84
C VAL A 199 15.36 23.34 0.24
N GLU A 200 14.89 22.42 -0.59
CA GLU A 200 15.70 21.38 -1.24
C GLU A 200 14.99 20.86 -2.49
N VAL A 201 15.74 20.60 -3.56
CA VAL A 201 15.25 19.96 -4.79
C VAL A 201 15.74 18.51 -4.81
N ARG A 202 14.82 17.56 -4.98
CA ARG A 202 15.11 16.13 -5.02
C ARG A 202 15.33 15.63 -6.45
N GLY A 203 14.56 16.15 -7.40
CA GLY A 203 14.68 15.75 -8.80
C GLY A 203 13.42 16.05 -9.60
N VAL A 204 13.31 15.37 -10.75
CA VAL A 204 12.13 15.44 -11.63
C VAL A 204 11.02 14.58 -11.04
N TRP A 205 9.79 15.08 -11.10
CA TRP A 205 8.58 14.31 -10.84
C TRP A 205 7.87 14.04 -12.17
N GLU A 206 7.72 12.76 -12.51
CA GLU A 206 7.08 12.30 -13.75
C GLU A 206 5.72 11.66 -13.39
N GLU A 207 4.62 12.25 -13.84
CA GLU A 207 3.25 11.74 -13.58
C GLU A 207 2.84 10.65 -14.58
N ASP A 208 3.22 10.80 -15.86
CA ASP A 208 3.02 9.84 -16.94
C ASP A 208 3.91 10.19 -18.15
N GLU A 209 4.06 9.26 -19.11
CA GLU A 209 4.84 9.48 -20.35
C GLU A 209 4.08 10.35 -21.37
N GLU A 210 2.76 10.47 -21.29
CA GLU A 210 1.89 11.06 -22.32
C GLU A 210 1.56 12.55 -22.12
N SER A 211 1.50 13.03 -20.88
CA SER A 211 1.06 14.39 -20.53
C SER A 211 2.15 15.43 -20.68
N GLY A 212 3.42 15.04 -20.81
CA GLY A 212 4.55 15.98 -20.68
C GLY A 212 4.51 16.77 -19.35
N GLY A 213 3.82 16.22 -18.35
CA GLY A 213 3.51 16.87 -17.07
C GLY A 213 4.69 16.76 -16.11
N ASN A 214 5.82 17.35 -16.47
CA ASN A 214 6.98 17.37 -15.60
C ASN A 214 6.75 18.35 -14.44
N GLY A 215 7.05 17.87 -13.25
CA GLY A 215 7.16 18.70 -12.06
C GLY A 215 8.56 18.59 -11.46
N THR A 216 8.82 19.40 -10.44
CA THR A 216 10.02 19.24 -9.60
C THR A 216 9.61 18.71 -8.24
N ASP A 217 10.11 17.53 -7.86
CA ASP A 217 10.04 17.01 -6.49
C ASP A 217 10.99 17.81 -5.60
N CYS A 218 10.45 18.42 -4.56
CA CYS A 218 11.17 19.27 -3.66
C CYS A 218 10.61 19.22 -2.24
N PHE A 219 11.43 19.66 -1.27
CA PHE A 219 10.93 20.03 0.03
C PHE A 219 10.62 21.52 0.04
N VAL A 220 9.45 21.86 0.57
CA VAL A 220 9.00 23.25 0.70
C VAL A 220 8.72 23.58 2.15
N ARG A 221 9.04 24.81 2.52
CA ARG A 221 8.76 25.41 3.82
C ARG A 221 7.56 26.34 3.71
N ILE A 222 6.56 26.12 4.55
CA ILE A 222 5.37 26.98 4.68
C ILE A 222 5.38 27.60 6.07
N LEU A 223 5.21 28.93 6.13
CA LEU A 223 5.07 29.67 7.38
C LEU A 223 3.58 30.02 7.59
N SER A 224 3.00 29.56 8.69
CA SER A 224 1.62 29.87 9.09
C SER A 224 1.48 29.74 10.61
N ASP A 225 0.56 30.50 11.22
CA ASP A 225 0.20 30.30 12.64
C ASP A 225 -0.85 29.20 12.83
N ASP A 226 -1.37 28.62 11.74
CA ASP A 226 -2.40 27.58 11.74
C ASP A 226 -1.84 26.17 11.90
N SER A 227 -2.72 25.18 12.10
CA SER A 227 -2.39 23.79 11.80
C SER A 227 -2.36 23.56 10.28
N LEU A 228 -1.60 22.58 9.81
CA LEU A 228 -1.48 22.28 8.38
C LEU A 228 -2.85 22.01 7.70
N PRO A 229 -3.77 21.21 8.27
CA PRO A 229 -5.10 21.03 7.70
C PRO A 229 -5.89 22.33 7.58
N THR A 230 -5.79 23.22 8.57
CA THR A 230 -6.48 24.52 8.55
C THR A 230 -5.92 25.44 7.47
N PHE A 231 -4.60 25.42 7.29
CA PHE A 231 -3.95 26.14 6.20
C PHE A 231 -4.41 25.60 4.83
N LEU A 232 -4.38 24.29 4.65
CA LEU A 232 -4.77 23.65 3.39
C LEU A 232 -6.26 23.87 3.06
N ASP A 233 -7.16 23.80 4.05
CA ASP A 233 -8.60 24.07 3.87
C ASP A 233 -8.88 25.49 3.34
N ARG A 234 -8.06 26.49 3.69
CA ARG A 234 -8.21 27.87 3.16
C ARG A 234 -7.61 28.10 1.79
N HIS A 235 -6.50 27.42 1.50
CA HIS A 235 -5.63 27.77 0.39
C HIS A 235 -5.62 26.74 -0.74
N GLY A 236 -6.02 25.51 -0.43
CA GLY A 236 -5.95 24.38 -1.33
C GLY A 236 -7.28 23.95 -1.90
N SER A 237 -7.19 22.81 -2.57
CA SER A 237 -8.27 22.09 -3.21
C SER A 237 -7.98 20.60 -3.14
N VAL A 238 -9.02 19.79 -3.31
CA VAL A 238 -8.91 18.34 -3.28
C VAL A 238 -7.98 17.86 -4.41
N PRO A 239 -6.92 17.09 -4.11
CA PRO A 239 -6.02 16.53 -5.11
C PRO A 239 -6.66 15.30 -5.78
N ILE A 240 -7.57 15.56 -6.73
CA ILE A 240 -8.13 14.48 -7.56
C ILE A 240 -7.05 13.89 -8.49
N PRO A 241 -7.13 12.59 -8.84
CA PRO A 241 -6.11 11.94 -9.65
C PRO A 241 -5.95 12.60 -11.03
N PRO A 242 -4.73 12.65 -11.59
CA PRO A 242 -4.44 13.33 -12.86
C PRO A 242 -5.25 12.78 -14.04
N TYR A 243 -5.49 11.45 -14.07
CA TYR A 243 -6.27 10.77 -15.11
C TYR A 243 -7.78 11.14 -15.11
N PHE A 244 -8.26 11.95 -14.17
CA PHE A 244 -9.61 12.51 -14.26
C PHE A 244 -9.74 13.57 -15.37
N HIS A 245 -8.62 14.18 -15.79
CA HIS A 245 -8.58 15.22 -16.82
C HIS A 245 -9.62 16.35 -16.63
N ARG A 246 -9.87 16.71 -15.37
CA ARG A 246 -10.75 17.82 -14.96
C ARG A 246 -10.23 18.46 -13.68
N GLU A 247 -10.73 19.65 -13.38
CA GLU A 247 -10.53 20.30 -12.08
C GLU A 247 -11.43 19.68 -11.00
N ALA A 248 -11.03 19.84 -9.74
CA ALA A 248 -11.84 19.42 -8.61
C ALA A 248 -13.11 20.29 -8.50
N GLU A 249 -14.25 19.64 -8.24
CA GLU A 249 -15.54 20.30 -8.00
C GLU A 249 -15.84 20.34 -6.50
N GLU A 250 -16.73 21.22 -6.06
CA GLU A 250 -17.11 21.29 -4.64
C GLU A 250 -17.66 19.95 -4.11
N SER A 251 -18.30 19.14 -4.97
CA SER A 251 -18.73 17.80 -4.59
C SER A 251 -17.57 16.86 -4.28
N ASP A 252 -16.38 17.05 -4.85
CA ASP A 252 -15.22 16.18 -4.57
C ASP A 252 -14.75 16.31 -3.11
N LYS A 253 -14.92 17.47 -2.45
CA LYS A 253 -14.59 17.63 -1.02
C LYS A 253 -15.28 16.59 -0.14
N GLU A 254 -16.54 16.30 -0.46
CA GLU A 254 -17.33 15.29 0.24
C GLU A 254 -17.17 13.89 -0.38
N ARG A 255 -17.23 13.79 -1.71
CA ARG A 255 -17.29 12.51 -2.43
C ARG A 255 -15.95 11.80 -2.55
N TYR A 256 -14.83 12.52 -2.40
CA TYR A 256 -13.48 11.96 -2.34
C TYR A 256 -13.05 11.59 -0.92
N ASN A 257 -13.99 11.57 0.03
CA ASN A 257 -13.79 11.02 1.37
C ASN A 257 -14.80 9.90 1.64
N THR A 258 -14.41 8.96 2.52
CA THR A 258 -15.30 7.93 3.04
C THR A 258 -16.24 8.55 4.08
N VAL A 259 -17.40 7.94 4.32
CA VAL A 259 -18.38 8.42 5.32
C VAL A 259 -17.86 8.29 6.77
N TYR A 260 -16.79 7.53 6.96
CA TYR A 260 -16.15 7.25 8.25
C TYR A 260 -14.75 7.87 8.36
N ALA A 261 -14.38 8.80 7.47
CA ALA A 261 -13.09 9.48 7.51
C ALA A 261 -12.99 10.42 8.73
N GLN A 262 -11.93 10.27 9.53
CA GLN A 262 -11.72 11.05 10.75
C GLN A 262 -10.37 11.76 10.75
N ASP A 263 -9.29 11.02 10.48
CA ASP A 263 -7.92 11.52 10.68
C ASP A 263 -7.33 12.14 9.40
N ALA A 264 -7.28 13.47 9.39
CA ALA A 264 -6.74 14.24 8.26
C ALA A 264 -5.22 14.07 8.16
N GLY A 265 -4.76 13.58 7.00
CA GLY A 265 -3.34 13.35 6.73
C GLY A 265 -3.02 12.66 5.41
N SER A 266 -4.03 12.24 4.63
CA SER A 266 -3.79 11.68 3.30
C SER A 266 -3.80 12.74 2.21
N VAL A 267 -2.99 12.54 1.18
CA VAL A 267 -3.09 13.24 -0.10
C VAL A 267 -4.05 12.50 -1.03
N ALA A 268 -4.07 11.17 -1.02
CA ALA A 268 -4.99 10.38 -1.84
C ALA A 268 -6.08 9.68 -1.01
N ALA A 269 -7.26 9.51 -1.59
CA ALA A 269 -8.38 8.86 -0.90
C ALA A 269 -8.21 7.33 -0.81
N PRO A 270 -8.61 6.68 0.30
CA PRO A 270 -8.81 5.23 0.35
C PRO A 270 -10.08 4.84 -0.42
N THR A 271 -9.97 4.80 -1.76
CA THR A 271 -11.11 4.82 -2.70
C THR A 271 -12.07 3.64 -2.59
N ALA A 272 -11.60 2.49 -2.09
CA ALA A 272 -12.44 1.31 -1.85
C ALA A 272 -13.52 1.58 -0.78
N GLY A 273 -13.25 2.49 0.14
CA GLY A 273 -14.19 2.91 1.17
C GLY A 273 -15.32 3.81 0.65
N LEU A 274 -15.16 4.41 -0.53
CA LEU A 274 -16.13 5.39 -1.05
C LEU A 274 -17.48 4.77 -1.38
N HIS A 275 -17.55 3.44 -1.53
CA HIS A 275 -18.78 2.71 -1.82
C HIS A 275 -19.69 2.54 -0.59
N PHE A 276 -19.14 2.65 0.62
CA PHE A 276 -19.89 2.44 1.85
C PHE A 276 -20.78 3.64 2.19
N THR A 277 -21.97 3.36 2.70
CA THR A 277 -22.89 4.36 3.27
C THR A 277 -23.06 4.11 4.76
N ASP A 278 -23.55 5.11 5.50
CA ASP A 278 -23.84 4.96 6.93
C ASP A 278 -24.80 3.80 7.21
N ASP A 279 -25.80 3.60 6.32
CA ASP A 279 -26.75 2.48 6.43
C ASP A 279 -26.06 1.11 6.29
N VAL A 280 -25.14 0.98 5.33
CA VAL A 280 -24.34 -0.24 5.13
C VAL A 280 -23.48 -0.53 6.37
N LEU A 281 -22.80 0.48 6.90
CA LEU A 281 -21.96 0.33 8.09
C LEU A 281 -22.78 -0.03 9.33
N LYS A 282 -23.96 0.58 9.47
CA LYS A 282 -24.90 0.27 10.54
C LYS A 282 -25.43 -1.16 10.46
N GLU A 283 -25.68 -1.68 9.26
CA GLU A 283 -26.09 -3.08 9.06
C GLU A 283 -24.98 -4.07 9.43
N ILE A 284 -23.71 -3.74 9.14
CA ILE A 284 -22.54 -4.54 9.53
C ILE A 284 -22.34 -4.52 11.05
N GLY A 285 -22.56 -3.36 11.67
CA GLY A 285 -22.54 -3.15 13.11
C GLY A 285 -21.16 -2.82 13.67
N GLU A 286 -21.11 -1.80 14.54
CA GLU A 286 -19.87 -1.23 15.11
C GLU A 286 -18.96 -2.26 15.78
N ASN A 287 -19.52 -3.27 16.45
CA ASN A 287 -18.74 -4.34 17.11
C ASN A 287 -18.04 -5.32 16.15
N ASN A 288 -18.28 -5.19 14.84
CA ASN A 288 -17.66 -6.00 13.79
C ASN A 288 -16.74 -5.15 12.91
N MET A 289 -16.38 -3.94 13.33
CA MET A 289 -15.53 -3.04 12.56
C MET A 289 -14.33 -2.61 13.39
N SER A 290 -13.21 -2.42 12.72
CA SER A 290 -12.05 -1.73 13.26
C SER A 290 -11.47 -0.75 12.25
N SER A 291 -10.92 0.35 12.76
CA SER A 291 -10.26 1.35 11.93
C SER A 291 -8.75 1.29 12.10
N LEU A 292 -8.04 1.41 10.97
CA LEU A 292 -6.61 1.67 10.94
C LEU A 292 -6.43 2.94 10.09
N THR A 293 -5.48 3.79 10.44
CA THR A 293 -5.16 4.95 9.60
C THR A 293 -3.90 4.64 8.81
N LEU A 294 -3.96 4.76 7.48
CA LEU A 294 -2.75 4.84 6.65
C LEU A 294 -2.86 6.10 5.81
N HIS A 295 -1.95 7.04 6.04
CA HIS A 295 -1.86 8.27 5.26
C HIS A 295 -1.29 7.93 3.88
N VAL A 296 -2.13 8.09 2.87
CA VAL A 296 -1.77 7.76 1.49
C VAL A 296 -1.14 8.99 0.84
N GLY A 297 0.13 8.87 0.48
CA GLY A 297 0.85 9.89 -0.28
C GLY A 297 0.51 9.88 -1.77
N ALA A 298 0.97 10.89 -2.50
CA ALA A 298 0.75 10.99 -3.95
C ALA A 298 1.45 9.87 -4.74
N GLY A 299 2.48 9.22 -4.17
CA GLY A 299 3.19 8.10 -4.78
C GLY A 299 2.31 6.89 -5.10
N THR A 300 1.09 6.79 -4.55
CA THR A 300 0.12 5.76 -4.94
C THR A 300 -0.34 5.86 -6.39
N PHE A 301 -0.18 7.03 -7.03
CA PHE A 301 -0.54 7.26 -8.42
C PHE A 301 0.57 6.89 -9.41
N MET A 302 1.78 6.58 -8.93
CA MET A 302 2.90 6.33 -9.82
C MET A 302 2.82 4.94 -10.47
N PRO A 303 2.99 4.85 -11.80
CA PRO A 303 3.04 3.58 -12.51
C PRO A 303 4.34 2.82 -12.22
N VAL A 304 4.29 1.50 -12.40
CA VAL A 304 5.48 0.65 -12.39
C VAL A 304 6.13 0.70 -13.77
N LEU A 305 7.14 1.57 -13.90
CA LEU A 305 7.91 1.73 -15.15
C LEU A 305 8.96 0.64 -15.37
N SER A 306 9.34 -0.10 -14.32
CA SER A 306 10.36 -1.14 -14.41
C SER A 306 9.79 -2.42 -15.04
N LYS A 307 10.60 -3.08 -15.87
CA LYS A 307 10.23 -4.37 -16.48
C LYS A 307 10.01 -5.45 -15.42
N ASP A 308 10.90 -5.51 -14.43
CA ASP A 308 10.72 -6.34 -13.25
C ASP A 308 10.12 -5.49 -12.14
N ALA A 309 8.95 -5.89 -11.65
CA ALA A 309 8.28 -5.17 -10.57
C ALA A 309 9.12 -5.09 -9.29
N ARG A 310 10.07 -6.02 -9.07
CA ARG A 310 10.94 -6.00 -7.89
C ARG A 310 11.84 -4.75 -7.82
N ASP A 311 12.14 -4.16 -8.97
CA ASP A 311 13.00 -2.98 -9.08
C ASP A 311 12.24 -1.66 -8.83
N HIS A 312 10.91 -1.71 -8.74
CA HIS A 312 10.12 -0.56 -8.36
C HIS A 312 10.29 -0.25 -6.88
N ALA A 313 10.75 0.96 -6.57
CA ALA A 313 10.88 1.44 -5.21
C ALA A 313 9.50 1.83 -4.65
N MET A 314 9.00 1.07 -3.69
CA MET A 314 7.77 1.40 -2.98
C MET A 314 7.98 2.60 -2.06
N HIS A 315 7.15 3.62 -2.23
CA HIS A 315 7.07 4.73 -1.28
C HIS A 315 6.65 4.23 0.10
N ALA A 316 7.33 4.73 1.14
CA ALA A 316 6.95 4.50 2.51
C ALA A 316 5.70 5.34 2.85
N GLU A 317 4.71 4.72 3.49
CA GLU A 317 3.50 5.40 3.96
C GLU A 317 3.41 5.28 5.48
N HIS A 318 2.90 6.33 6.13
CA HIS A 318 2.77 6.38 7.58
C HIS A 318 1.44 5.80 8.04
N PHE A 319 1.48 4.82 8.93
CA PHE A 319 0.29 4.27 9.56
C PHE A 319 0.18 4.68 11.03
N PHE A 320 -1.06 4.73 11.50
CA PHE A 320 -1.44 4.95 12.89
C PHE A 320 -2.54 3.97 13.25
N CYS A 321 -2.40 3.29 14.38
CA CYS A 321 -3.37 2.30 14.83
C CYS A 321 -3.54 2.42 16.34
N GLN A 322 -4.76 2.66 16.81
CA GLN A 322 -5.03 2.57 18.24
C GLN A 322 -4.92 1.10 18.70
N VAL A 323 -4.34 0.89 19.87
CA VAL A 323 -4.18 -0.45 20.45
C VAL A 323 -5.55 -1.14 20.64
N GLY A 324 -6.60 -0.38 20.95
CA GLY A 324 -7.97 -0.90 21.05
C GLY A 324 -8.49 -1.52 19.74
N GLU A 325 -8.17 -0.91 18.60
CA GLU A 325 -8.55 -1.41 17.27
C GLU A 325 -7.83 -2.71 16.93
N VAL A 326 -6.51 -2.76 17.16
CA VAL A 326 -5.72 -3.99 16.97
C VAL A 326 -6.20 -5.10 17.90
N ARG A 327 -6.59 -4.76 19.14
CA ARG A 327 -7.18 -5.70 20.10
C ARG A 327 -8.54 -6.23 19.65
N ALA A 328 -9.37 -5.40 19.05
CA ALA A 328 -10.64 -5.82 18.46
C ALA A 328 -10.44 -6.81 17.31
N ILE A 329 -9.46 -6.57 16.43
CA ILE A 329 -9.06 -7.50 15.36
C ILE A 329 -8.57 -8.83 15.96
N VAL A 330 -7.70 -8.80 16.97
CA VAL A 330 -7.24 -10.00 17.69
C VAL A 330 -8.42 -10.78 18.29
N ASN A 331 -9.36 -10.10 18.94
CA ASN A 331 -10.56 -10.72 19.49
C ASN A 331 -11.45 -11.35 18.42
N ALA A 332 -11.51 -10.77 17.22
CA ALA A 332 -12.26 -11.33 16.09
C ALA A 332 -11.60 -12.61 15.57
N LEU A 333 -10.27 -12.60 15.41
CA LEU A 333 -9.48 -13.77 15.01
C LEU A 333 -9.64 -14.92 16.02
N GLU A 334 -9.61 -14.63 17.32
CA GLU A 334 -9.82 -15.63 18.38
C GLU A 334 -11.21 -16.27 18.35
N LYS A 335 -12.22 -15.51 17.91
CA LYS A 335 -13.58 -16.00 17.69
C LYS A 335 -13.75 -16.73 16.35
N GLY A 336 -12.68 -16.86 15.56
CA GLY A 336 -12.72 -17.49 14.24
C GLY A 336 -13.50 -16.69 13.20
N LYS A 337 -13.67 -15.38 13.38
CA LYS A 337 -14.31 -14.53 12.38
C LYS A 337 -13.31 -14.27 11.24
N PRO A 338 -13.70 -14.44 9.96
CA PRO A 338 -12.87 -14.04 8.84
C PRO A 338 -12.64 -12.53 8.83
N ILE A 339 -11.44 -12.10 8.45
CA ILE A 339 -11.11 -10.67 8.36
C ILE A 339 -11.36 -10.16 6.94
N CYS A 340 -12.32 -9.26 6.79
CA CYS A 340 -12.59 -8.56 5.54
C CYS A 340 -11.94 -7.17 5.60
N VAL A 341 -11.06 -6.85 4.66
CA VAL A 341 -10.37 -5.56 4.62
C VAL A 341 -10.91 -4.71 3.49
N VAL A 342 -11.09 -3.41 3.74
CA VAL A 342 -11.51 -2.44 2.72
C VAL A 342 -10.30 -1.65 2.25
N GLY A 343 -9.86 -1.94 1.03
CA GLY A 343 -8.76 -1.28 0.35
C GLY A 343 -7.43 -2.04 0.45
N THR A 344 -6.65 -1.92 -0.62
CA THR A 344 -5.28 -2.43 -0.73
C THR A 344 -4.33 -1.75 0.28
N THR A 345 -4.56 -0.48 0.54
CA THR A 345 -3.90 0.34 1.57
C THR A 345 -4.03 -0.29 2.96
N SER A 346 -5.26 -0.51 3.45
CA SER A 346 -5.50 -1.20 4.73
C SER A 346 -4.94 -2.62 4.76
N THR A 347 -4.95 -3.30 3.61
CA THR A 347 -4.38 -4.65 3.48
C THR A 347 -2.88 -4.63 3.77
N ARG A 348 -2.13 -3.70 3.15
CA ARG A 348 -0.69 -3.54 3.42
C ARG A 348 -0.43 -3.19 4.87
N THR A 349 -1.22 -2.30 5.48
CA THR A 349 -1.05 -1.94 6.90
C THR A 349 -1.26 -3.15 7.81
N LEU A 350 -2.34 -3.91 7.62
CA LEU A 350 -2.66 -5.04 8.50
C LEU A 350 -1.63 -6.17 8.38
N GLU A 351 -1.20 -6.47 7.16
CA GLU A 351 -0.10 -7.41 6.92
C GLU A 351 1.24 -6.87 7.49
N THR A 352 1.47 -5.55 7.44
CA THR A 352 2.64 -4.93 8.08
C THR A 352 2.63 -5.12 9.59
N LEU A 353 1.50 -4.89 10.26
CA LEU A 353 1.35 -5.12 11.70
C LEU A 353 1.67 -6.58 12.06
N PHE A 354 1.26 -7.55 11.23
CA PHE A 354 1.68 -8.93 11.42
C PHE A 354 3.20 -9.07 11.42
N TRP A 355 3.89 -8.56 10.40
CA TRP A 355 5.34 -8.72 10.29
C TRP A 355 6.12 -7.94 11.34
N LEU A 356 5.65 -6.76 11.76
CA LEU A 356 6.20 -6.04 12.90
C LEU A 356 6.04 -6.85 14.19
N GLY A 357 4.90 -7.53 14.38
CA GLY A 357 4.71 -8.47 15.49
C GLY A 357 5.69 -9.66 15.44
N VAL A 358 5.98 -10.18 14.24
CA VAL A 358 7.02 -11.21 14.06
C VAL A 358 8.41 -10.67 14.42
N LYS A 359 8.73 -9.44 13.99
CA LYS A 359 9.99 -8.75 14.29
C LYS A 359 10.18 -8.56 15.80
N ARG A 360 9.12 -8.13 16.50
CA ARG A 360 9.03 -8.05 17.97
C ARG A 360 9.34 -9.39 18.63
N ILE A 361 8.65 -10.46 18.22
CA ILE A 361 8.82 -11.82 18.78
C ILE A 361 10.24 -12.35 18.57
N LYS A 362 10.85 -12.04 17.41
CA LYS A 362 12.22 -12.42 17.09
C LYS A 362 13.29 -11.53 17.76
N GLY A 363 12.89 -10.45 18.44
CA GLY A 363 13.83 -9.51 19.07
C GLY A 363 14.65 -8.69 18.06
N LEU A 364 14.11 -8.48 16.86
CA LEU A 364 14.77 -7.80 15.73
C LEU A 364 14.36 -6.31 15.60
N GLU A 365 13.72 -5.75 16.60
CA GLU A 365 13.34 -4.34 16.60
C GLU A 365 14.55 -3.43 16.74
N SER A 366 14.52 -2.30 16.04
CA SER A 366 15.47 -1.21 16.28
C SER A 366 15.30 -0.68 17.71
N LYS A 367 16.39 -0.15 18.28
CA LYS A 367 16.31 0.60 19.53
C LYS A 367 15.61 1.95 19.35
N ASP A 368 15.53 2.43 18.12
CA ASP A 368 14.80 3.64 17.75
C ASP A 368 13.30 3.32 17.70
N ASP A 369 12.50 4.14 18.40
CA ASP A 369 11.06 3.96 18.64
C ASP A 369 10.16 3.96 17.38
N GLU A 370 10.74 4.16 16.19
CA GLU A 370 9.98 4.22 14.93
C GLU A 370 9.83 2.82 14.32
N LEU A 371 8.60 2.30 14.32
CA LEU A 371 8.29 1.02 13.69
C LEU A 371 8.34 1.16 12.16
N GLU A 372 9.17 0.35 11.51
CA GLU A 372 9.27 0.34 10.05
C GLU A 372 9.31 -1.10 9.54
N LEU A 373 8.55 -1.36 8.47
CA LEU A 373 8.68 -2.55 7.64
C LEU A 373 9.07 -2.16 6.22
N LYS A 374 10.26 -2.60 5.79
CA LYS A 374 10.77 -2.33 4.45
C LYS A 374 10.21 -3.29 3.40
N GLN A 375 10.33 -2.90 2.14
CA GLN A 375 9.72 -3.52 0.95
C GLN A 375 9.71 -5.05 0.93
N PHE A 376 10.87 -5.66 1.16
CA PHE A 376 11.05 -7.12 1.15
C PHE A 376 11.49 -7.69 2.49
N GLU A 377 11.42 -6.91 3.59
CA GLU A 377 11.87 -7.35 4.91
C GLU A 377 11.04 -8.53 5.46
N TRP A 378 9.79 -8.67 5.00
CA TRP A 378 8.94 -9.82 5.30
C TRP A 378 9.54 -11.15 4.82
N VAL A 379 10.34 -11.14 3.74
CA VAL A 379 10.92 -12.35 3.15
C VAL A 379 11.86 -13.06 4.12
N PRO A 380 12.95 -12.44 4.62
CA PRO A 380 13.80 -13.07 5.61
C PRO A 380 13.09 -13.26 6.96
N LEU A 381 12.11 -12.41 7.31
CA LEU A 381 11.29 -12.62 8.52
C LEU A 381 10.45 -13.91 8.44
N SER A 382 10.09 -14.37 7.24
CA SER A 382 9.32 -15.60 7.02
C SER A 382 10.12 -16.88 7.26
N VAL A 383 11.46 -16.80 7.24
CA VAL A 383 12.35 -17.95 7.46
C VAL A 383 12.42 -18.29 8.94
N GLY A 384 12.28 -19.57 9.28
CA GLY A 384 12.33 -20.05 10.67
C GLY A 384 12.42 -21.57 10.77
N ASP A 385 12.47 -22.09 11.99
CA ASP A 385 12.66 -23.52 12.26
C ASP A 385 11.37 -24.36 12.13
N GLY A 386 10.52 -24.05 11.14
CA GLY A 386 9.25 -24.74 10.88
C GLY A 386 8.07 -24.34 11.78
N LYS A 387 8.27 -23.52 12.82
CA LYS A 387 7.17 -22.94 13.63
C LYS A 387 6.69 -21.63 13.03
N ARG A 388 5.50 -21.64 12.41
CA ARG A 388 4.84 -20.43 11.91
C ARG A 388 4.24 -19.61 13.05
N THR A 389 4.55 -18.32 13.09
CA THR A 389 3.90 -17.36 14.00
C THR A 389 2.44 -17.21 13.58
N SER A 390 1.51 -17.39 14.53
CA SER A 390 0.09 -17.18 14.26
C SER A 390 -0.23 -15.68 14.16
N PRO A 391 -1.26 -15.28 13.40
CA PRO A 391 -1.71 -13.88 13.34
C PRO A 391 -2.02 -13.28 14.71
N ILE A 392 -2.70 -14.08 15.55
CA ILE A 392 -3.04 -13.70 16.93
C ILE A 392 -1.76 -13.44 17.75
N SER A 393 -0.76 -14.32 17.66
CA SER A 393 0.50 -14.16 18.39
C SER A 393 1.26 -12.92 17.96
N ALA A 394 1.37 -12.68 16.65
CA ALA A 394 2.07 -11.52 16.09
C ALA A 394 1.40 -10.20 16.52
N LEU A 395 0.09 -10.07 16.31
CA LEU A 395 -0.63 -8.84 16.67
C LEU A 395 -0.65 -8.61 18.19
N ARG A 396 -0.78 -9.66 19.01
CA ARG A 396 -0.69 -9.54 20.48
C ARG A 396 0.66 -9.01 20.94
N ALA A 397 1.76 -9.44 20.31
CA ALA A 397 3.10 -8.98 20.69
C ALA A 397 3.29 -7.46 20.51
N LEU A 398 2.56 -6.83 19.58
CA LEU A 398 2.59 -5.38 19.38
C LEU A 398 1.81 -4.59 20.44
N ILE A 399 0.75 -5.19 21.00
CA ILE A 399 -0.16 -4.51 21.93
C ILE A 399 0.04 -4.91 23.39
N GLU A 400 0.89 -5.89 23.68
CA GLU A 400 1.14 -6.39 25.03
C GLU A 400 1.61 -5.28 25.96
N GLY A 401 0.95 -5.16 27.12
CA GLY A 401 1.26 -4.13 28.12
C GLY A 401 0.83 -2.71 27.78
N LYS A 402 0.16 -2.47 26.64
CA LYS A 402 -0.31 -1.14 26.22
C LYS A 402 -1.80 -0.93 26.54
N SER A 403 -2.17 0.32 26.84
CA SER A 403 -3.58 0.72 27.03
C SER A 403 -4.30 0.86 25.68
N ASP A 404 -5.63 0.75 25.64
CA ASP A 404 -6.40 0.84 24.39
C ASP A 404 -6.20 2.17 23.66
N ASN A 405 -6.02 3.27 24.40
CA ASN A 405 -5.83 4.62 23.85
C ASN A 405 -4.39 4.88 23.35
N THR A 406 -3.48 3.92 23.52
CA THR A 406 -2.12 4.06 23.00
C THR A 406 -2.14 3.93 21.48
N VAL A 407 -1.48 4.85 20.78
CA VAL A 407 -1.31 4.79 19.32
C VAL A 407 -0.01 4.08 19.00
N ILE A 408 -0.07 3.12 18.09
CA ILE A 408 1.06 2.51 17.41
C ILE A 408 1.21 3.24 16.08
N SER A 409 2.38 3.82 15.83
CA SER A 409 2.69 4.51 14.59
C SER A 409 3.95 3.95 13.95
N GLY A 410 4.02 4.01 12.62
CA GLY A 410 5.18 3.53 11.89
C GLY A 410 5.06 3.76 10.39
N LYS A 411 6.01 3.20 9.63
CA LYS A 411 6.04 3.26 8.17
C LYS A 411 5.97 1.88 7.54
N THR A 412 5.32 1.81 6.38
CA THR A 412 5.32 0.61 5.55
C THR A 412 5.70 0.94 4.12
N SER A 413 6.67 0.18 3.59
CA SER A 413 6.95 0.11 2.15
C SER A 413 6.61 -1.27 1.59
N LEU A 414 5.81 -2.07 2.33
CA LEU A 414 5.53 -3.47 2.00
C LEU A 414 5.06 -3.62 0.55
N MET A 415 5.83 -4.36 -0.25
CA MET A 415 5.42 -4.76 -1.59
C MET A 415 4.83 -6.17 -1.54
N ILE A 416 3.56 -6.27 -1.92
CA ILE A 416 2.87 -7.54 -2.06
C ILE A 416 2.87 -7.91 -3.53
N THR A 417 3.60 -8.98 -3.87
CA THR A 417 3.75 -9.44 -5.24
C THR A 417 3.21 -10.86 -5.43
N PRO A 418 2.73 -11.19 -6.64
CA PRO A 418 2.26 -12.53 -6.96
C PRO A 418 3.42 -13.54 -6.93
N LYS A 419 3.07 -14.83 -6.93
CA LYS A 419 3.98 -15.99 -6.88
C LYS A 419 4.66 -16.25 -5.53
N ALA A 420 4.64 -15.31 -4.57
CA ALA A 420 5.43 -15.45 -3.35
C ALA A 420 4.77 -14.99 -2.05
N TYR A 421 3.93 -13.95 -2.08
CA TYR A 421 3.29 -13.46 -0.87
C TYR A 421 2.12 -14.36 -0.47
N ASP A 422 2.11 -14.78 0.80
CA ASP A 422 1.00 -15.51 1.41
C ASP A 422 0.41 -14.65 2.52
N PHE A 423 -0.84 -14.23 2.36
CA PHE A 423 -1.53 -13.34 3.29
C PHE A 423 -1.72 -14.01 4.65
N LYS A 424 -1.37 -13.28 5.70
CA LYS A 424 -1.32 -13.79 7.07
C LYS A 424 -2.59 -13.48 7.83
N VAL A 425 -3.21 -12.34 7.56
CA VAL A 425 -4.37 -11.86 8.33
C VAL A 425 -5.61 -11.71 7.46
N VAL A 426 -5.44 -11.26 6.21
CA VAL A 426 -6.58 -10.87 5.36
C VAL A 426 -7.23 -12.07 4.69
N ASP A 427 -8.55 -12.23 4.86
CA ASP A 427 -9.33 -13.33 4.27
C ASP A 427 -10.14 -12.89 3.06
N HIS A 428 -10.76 -11.71 3.15
CA HIS A 428 -11.54 -11.09 2.08
C HIS A 428 -11.08 -9.65 1.86
N LEU A 429 -11.16 -9.18 0.63
CA LEU A 429 -10.74 -7.83 0.23
C LEU A 429 -11.86 -7.15 -0.57
N VAL A 430 -12.34 -6.02 -0.07
CA VAL A 430 -13.13 -5.06 -0.86
C VAL A 430 -12.18 -4.04 -1.46
N THR A 431 -12.16 -3.90 -2.78
CA THR A 431 -11.26 -2.96 -3.49
C THR A 431 -11.89 -2.41 -4.77
N ASN A 432 -11.27 -1.43 -5.41
CA ASN A 432 -11.65 -0.95 -6.75
C ASN A 432 -11.02 -1.84 -7.84
N PHE A 433 -11.35 -1.56 -9.10
CA PHE A 433 -10.53 -2.00 -10.23
C PHE A 433 -9.28 -1.12 -10.35
N HIS A 434 -8.14 -1.72 -10.69
CA HIS A 434 -6.83 -1.07 -10.66
C HIS A 434 -6.22 -0.92 -12.05
N ALA A 435 -5.37 0.09 -12.23
CA ALA A 435 -4.64 0.31 -13.48
C ALA A 435 -3.70 -0.89 -13.79
N PRO A 436 -3.53 -1.27 -15.06
CA PRO A 436 -2.79 -2.47 -15.48
C PRO A 436 -1.31 -2.46 -15.06
N ASP A 437 -0.72 -1.28 -14.97
CA ASP A 437 0.68 -0.98 -14.68
C ASP A 437 0.92 -0.57 -13.21
N SER A 438 -0.04 -0.84 -12.32
CA SER A 438 0.05 -0.45 -10.91
C SER A 438 0.53 -1.58 -9.99
N THR A 439 1.20 -1.23 -8.90
CA THR A 439 1.53 -2.17 -7.81
C THR A 439 0.28 -2.76 -7.16
N LEU A 440 -0.86 -2.07 -7.24
CA LEU A 440 -2.15 -2.57 -6.78
C LEU A 440 -2.61 -3.79 -7.59
N MET A 441 -2.30 -3.83 -8.88
CA MET A 441 -2.58 -4.98 -9.75
C MET A 441 -1.82 -6.24 -9.30
N LEU A 442 -0.57 -6.06 -8.89
CA LEU A 442 0.24 -7.14 -8.32
C LEU A 442 -0.36 -7.66 -7.01
N LEU A 443 -0.81 -6.76 -6.12
CA LEU A 443 -1.42 -7.14 -4.84
C LEU A 443 -2.69 -7.96 -5.05
N VAL A 444 -3.63 -7.52 -5.90
CA VAL A 444 -4.86 -8.30 -6.15
C VAL A 444 -4.57 -9.62 -6.87
N SER A 445 -3.55 -9.66 -7.73
CA SER A 445 -3.09 -10.91 -8.34
C SER A 445 -2.47 -11.86 -7.31
N ALA A 446 -1.73 -11.34 -6.33
CA ALA A 446 -1.21 -12.15 -5.23
C ALA A 446 -2.36 -12.70 -4.37
N PHE A 447 -3.37 -11.86 -4.10
CA PHE A 447 -4.50 -12.20 -3.25
C PHE A 447 -5.36 -13.35 -3.78
N LEU A 448 -5.62 -13.36 -5.10
CA LEU A 448 -6.37 -14.42 -5.77
C LEU A 448 -5.51 -15.66 -6.11
N GLY A 449 -4.19 -15.55 -5.97
CA GLY A 449 -3.24 -16.60 -6.30
C GLY A 449 -3.25 -17.01 -7.77
N ARG A 450 -2.67 -18.18 -8.08
CA ARG A 450 -2.52 -18.66 -9.47
C ARG A 450 -3.82 -19.18 -10.11
N GLN A 451 -4.88 -19.33 -9.33
CA GLN A 451 -6.13 -19.95 -9.79
C GLN A 451 -6.97 -18.99 -10.64
N THR A 452 -6.84 -17.68 -10.39
CA THR A 452 -7.61 -16.65 -11.07
C THR A 452 -6.66 -15.62 -11.66
N LYS A 453 -6.73 -15.42 -12.97
CA LYS A 453 -6.01 -14.33 -13.63
C LYS A 453 -6.86 -13.06 -13.59
N ILE A 454 -6.47 -12.14 -12.73
CA ILE A 454 -7.23 -10.92 -12.48
C ILE A 454 -7.40 -10.05 -13.74
N GLY A 455 -6.44 -10.03 -14.67
CA GLY A 455 -6.56 -9.32 -15.95
C GLY A 455 -7.75 -9.83 -16.80
N GLU A 456 -7.94 -11.14 -16.89
CA GLU A 456 -9.06 -11.75 -17.63
C GLU A 456 -10.42 -11.41 -16.97
N VAL A 457 -10.45 -11.35 -15.63
CA VAL A 457 -11.64 -10.93 -14.86
C VAL A 457 -11.97 -9.47 -15.14
N TYR A 458 -10.95 -8.60 -15.17
CA TYR A 458 -11.11 -7.17 -15.43
C TYR A 458 -11.58 -6.91 -16.87
N GLU A 459 -11.01 -7.56 -17.87
CA GLU A 459 -11.51 -7.47 -19.23
C GLU A 459 -12.98 -7.91 -19.36
N ALA A 460 -13.36 -8.99 -18.66
CA ALA A 460 -14.75 -9.43 -18.63
C ALA A 460 -15.68 -8.41 -17.96
N ALA A 461 -15.21 -7.72 -16.92
CA ALA A 461 -15.94 -6.64 -16.27
C ALA A 461 -16.11 -5.44 -17.21
N GLN A 462 -15.08 -5.04 -17.96
CA GLN A 462 -15.17 -3.97 -18.96
C GLN A 462 -16.23 -4.28 -20.02
N ARG A 463 -16.25 -5.52 -20.57
CA ARG A 463 -17.28 -5.96 -21.52
C ARG A 463 -18.70 -5.91 -20.95
N ARG A 464 -18.86 -5.86 -19.62
CA ARG A 464 -20.13 -5.72 -18.90
C ARG A 464 -20.43 -4.29 -18.45
N GLY A 465 -19.62 -3.32 -18.91
CA GLY A 465 -19.76 -1.91 -18.60
C GLY A 465 -19.49 -1.59 -17.13
N TYR A 466 -18.60 -2.34 -16.47
CA TYR A 466 -18.06 -1.92 -15.18
C TYR A 466 -17.16 -0.70 -15.37
N LYS A 467 -17.15 0.17 -14.36
CA LYS A 467 -16.30 1.35 -14.30
C LYS A 467 -15.07 1.11 -13.43
N PHE A 468 -13.97 1.75 -13.78
CA PHE A 468 -12.65 1.44 -13.25
C PHE A 468 -12.05 2.60 -12.44
N LEU A 469 -11.00 2.29 -11.68
CA LEU A 469 -10.20 3.22 -10.87
C LEU A 469 -10.98 3.84 -9.70
N SER A 470 -10.52 5.00 -9.19
CA SER A 470 -10.92 5.59 -7.91
C SER A 470 -12.43 5.76 -7.73
N TYR A 471 -13.12 6.25 -8.75
CA TYR A 471 -14.57 6.48 -8.74
C TYR A 471 -15.38 5.39 -9.43
N GLY A 472 -14.72 4.31 -9.86
CA GLY A 472 -15.33 3.22 -10.57
C GLY A 472 -16.23 2.34 -9.70
N ASP A 473 -16.47 1.13 -10.18
CA ASP A 473 -17.14 0.07 -9.45
C ASP A 473 -16.18 -0.66 -8.51
N SER A 474 -16.71 -1.61 -7.76
CA SER A 474 -16.01 -2.31 -6.69
C SER A 474 -15.88 -3.81 -6.94
N CYS A 475 -14.93 -4.42 -6.24
CA CYS A 475 -14.63 -5.84 -6.21
C CYS A 475 -14.71 -6.35 -4.76
N LEU A 476 -15.31 -7.53 -4.54
CA LEU A 476 -15.16 -8.33 -3.34
C LEU A 476 -14.40 -9.61 -3.71
N LEU A 477 -13.17 -9.72 -3.24
CA LEU A 477 -12.26 -10.83 -3.53
C LEU A 477 -12.13 -11.71 -2.29
N SER A 478 -12.07 -13.03 -2.48
CA SER A 478 -11.79 -14.00 -1.42
C SER A 478 -10.53 -14.78 -1.75
N ARG A 479 -9.71 -15.09 -0.74
CA ARG A 479 -8.53 -15.93 -0.95
C ARG A 479 -8.93 -17.36 -1.33
N PRO A 480 -8.10 -18.06 -2.13
CA PRO A 480 -8.32 -19.47 -2.41
C PRO A 480 -8.48 -20.31 -1.14
N GLY A 481 -9.58 -21.07 -1.06
CA GLY A 481 -9.91 -21.92 0.08
C GLY A 481 -10.50 -21.21 1.31
N VAL A 482 -10.69 -19.89 1.28
CA VAL A 482 -11.32 -19.12 2.37
C VAL A 482 -12.73 -18.70 1.99
N LYS A 483 -13.71 -19.49 2.40
CA LYS A 483 -15.12 -19.25 2.09
C LYS A 483 -15.65 -18.01 2.81
N LEU A 484 -16.41 -17.20 2.07
CA LEU A 484 -17.28 -16.22 2.72
C LEU A 484 -18.24 -16.96 3.67
N PRO A 485 -18.61 -16.33 4.79
CA PRO A 485 -19.61 -16.90 5.69
C PRO A 485 -20.86 -17.25 4.89
N SER A 486 -21.26 -18.52 4.93
CA SER A 486 -22.45 -18.97 4.20
C SER A 486 -23.65 -18.16 4.69
N ARG A 487 -24.49 -17.66 3.76
CA ARG A 487 -25.89 -17.38 4.11
C ARG A 487 -26.39 -18.66 4.78
N GLU A 488 -26.78 -18.57 6.06
CA GLU A 488 -27.65 -19.60 6.62
C GLU A 488 -28.77 -19.77 5.60
N LYS A 489 -28.90 -20.99 5.06
CA LYS A 489 -30.10 -21.37 4.33
C LYS A 489 -31.24 -21.41 5.36
N GLY A 490 -31.74 -20.24 5.77
CA GLY A 490 -33.05 -20.08 6.39
C GLY A 490 -34.05 -20.05 5.23
N SER A 491 -34.75 -21.16 4.98
CA SER A 491 -35.99 -21.61 5.62
C SER A 491 -37.20 -21.13 4.83
#